data_AF-A0A6S6QX23-F1
#
_entry.id   AF-A0A6S6QX23-F1
#
_cell.length_a   1.000
_cell.length_b   1.000
_cell.length_c   1.000
_cell.angle_alpha   90.00
_cell.angle_beta   90.00
_cell.angle_gamma   90.00
#
_symmetry.space_group_name_H-M   'P 1'
#
loop_
_entity.id
_entity.type
_entity.pdbx_description
1 polymer ?
#
loop_
_entity_poly.entity_id
_entity_poly.type
_entity_poly.pdbx_seq_one_letter_code
_entity_poly.pdbx_strand_id
1 'polypeptide(L)'
;MGKNISDYLFDAGSIMLNATKDVVRRHEDESVQEERNIGAGILAEALLEVNVKDDVIIRLVQKYYGLSEREAEELMISERTINMPCQELETFLVRSEGYTRDEAVDFIYKKDIPDFLRENKEYWKLSPGELLSKVKKEQ
;
A
#
# COMPACT_ATOMS: atom_id res chain seq x y z
N MET A 1 -2.29 -32.36 4.99
CA MET A 1 -2.25 -31.26 5.99
C MET A 1 -2.06 -29.96 5.22
N GLY A 2 -3.14 -29.23 4.97
CA GLY A 2 -3.05 -27.92 4.31
C GLY A 2 -2.72 -26.88 5.37
N LYS A 3 -1.58 -26.23 5.26
CA LYS A 3 -1.26 -25.06 6.09
C LYS A 3 -2.24 -23.96 5.73
N ASN A 4 -2.95 -23.41 6.71
CA ASN A 4 -4.01 -22.44 6.48
C ASN A 4 -3.37 -21.06 6.32
N ILE A 5 -3.84 -20.23 5.38
CA ILE A 5 -3.32 -18.86 5.19
C ILE A 5 -3.45 -18.03 6.48
N SER A 6 -4.44 -18.36 7.32
CA SER A 6 -4.60 -17.82 8.67
C SER A 6 -3.37 -18.02 9.56
N ASP A 7 -2.64 -19.12 9.40
CA ASP A 7 -1.46 -19.42 10.22
C ASP A 7 -0.27 -18.55 9.80
N TYR A 8 -0.12 -18.30 8.49
CA TYR A 8 0.92 -17.42 7.94
C TYR A 8 0.70 -15.96 8.33
N LEU A 9 -0.55 -15.48 8.30
CA LEU A 9 -0.89 -14.12 8.73
C LEU A 9 -0.70 -13.94 10.24
N PHE A 10 -0.97 -14.98 11.02
CA PHE A 10 -0.74 -14.97 12.47
C PHE A 10 0.75 -14.90 12.81
N ASP A 11 1.57 -15.70 12.14
CA ASP A 11 3.02 -15.71 12.33
C ASP A 11 3.66 -14.39 11.87
N ALA A 12 3.30 -13.88 10.68
CA ALA A 12 3.80 -12.59 10.20
C ALA A 12 3.34 -11.41 11.08
N GLY A 13 2.08 -11.42 11.53
CA GLY A 13 1.55 -10.43 12.46
C GLY A 13 2.27 -10.45 13.82
N SER A 14 2.67 -11.63 14.30
CA SER A 14 3.44 -11.76 15.56
C SER A 14 4.88 -11.22 15.43
N ILE A 15 5.50 -11.37 14.25
CA ILE A 15 6.84 -10.86 13.97
C ILE A 15 6.81 -9.33 13.87
N MET A 16 5.77 -8.75 13.26
CA MET A 16 5.60 -7.31 13.16
C MET A 16 5.28 -6.67 14.52
N LEU A 17 4.38 -7.28 15.33
CA LEU A 17 3.98 -6.73 16.64
C LEU A 17 5.12 -6.72 17.69
N ASN A 18 6.07 -7.64 17.56
CA ASN A 18 7.19 -7.73 18.51
C ASN A 18 8.33 -6.76 18.18
N ALA A 19 8.43 -6.29 16.92
CA ALA A 19 9.43 -5.30 16.52
C ALA A 19 9.07 -3.86 16.98
N THR A 20 7.80 -3.58 17.27
CA THR A 20 7.31 -2.24 17.64
C THR A 20 7.28 -1.97 19.15
N LYS A 21 7.74 -2.91 20.00
CA LYS A 21 7.63 -2.78 21.47
C LYS A 21 8.82 -2.13 22.17
N ASP A 22 9.89 -1.82 21.46
CA ASP A 22 11.01 -1.07 22.02
C ASP A 22 11.20 0.23 21.24
N VAL A 23 10.67 1.33 21.80
CA VAL A 23 11.28 2.68 21.89
C VAL A 23 10.21 3.68 22.37
N VAL A 24 10.48 4.32 23.51
CA VAL A 24 9.68 5.38 24.15
C VAL A 24 10.59 6.54 24.52
N ARG A 25 10.21 7.75 24.10
CA ARG A 25 10.37 9.15 24.56
C ARG A 25 10.04 10.23 23.48
N ARG A 26 8.78 10.67 23.43
CA ARG A 26 8.23 12.05 23.45
C ARG A 26 8.79 13.15 22.49
N HIS A 27 9.38 12.77 21.36
CA HIS A 27 9.26 13.49 20.07
C HIS A 27 8.41 12.67 19.08
N GLU A 28 7.59 11.80 19.65
CA GLU A 28 7.20 10.52 19.06
C GLU A 28 5.78 10.47 18.54
N ASP A 29 4.89 11.40 18.90
CA ASP A 29 3.48 11.22 18.55
C ASP A 29 3.23 11.31 17.04
N GLU A 30 3.95 12.18 16.32
CA GLU A 30 3.87 12.27 14.85
C GLU A 30 4.57 11.09 14.18
N SER A 31 5.77 10.70 14.62
CA SER A 31 6.49 9.56 14.04
C SER A 31 5.80 8.23 14.34
N VAL A 32 5.22 8.07 15.52
CA VAL A 32 4.42 6.89 15.90
C VAL A 32 3.12 6.85 15.09
N GLN A 33 2.47 8.00 14.87
CA GLN A 33 1.28 8.03 14.04
C GLN A 33 1.59 7.75 12.56
N GLU A 34 2.71 8.24 12.05
CA GLU A 34 3.19 7.95 10.70
C GLU A 34 3.55 6.47 10.53
N GLU A 35 4.35 5.90 11.44
CA GLU A 35 4.69 4.48 11.45
C GLU A 35 3.44 3.59 11.56
N ARG A 36 2.45 4.02 12.34
CA ARG A 36 1.16 3.35 12.46
C ARG A 36 0.38 3.40 11.15
N ASN A 37 0.35 4.53 10.45
CA ASN A 37 -0.31 4.67 9.15
C ASN A 37 0.39 3.82 8.08
N ILE A 38 1.72 3.86 8.04
CA ILE A 38 2.54 3.03 7.13
C ILE A 38 2.26 1.55 7.38
N GLY A 39 2.30 1.12 8.64
CA GLY A 39 2.02 -0.27 9.00
C GLY A 39 0.61 -0.72 8.61
N ALA A 40 -0.38 0.15 8.82
CA ALA A 40 -1.76 -0.12 8.42
C ALA A 40 -1.88 -0.26 6.90
N GLY A 41 -1.20 0.59 6.13
CA GLY A 41 -1.14 0.53 4.67
C GLY A 41 -0.54 -0.77 4.18
N ILE A 42 0.63 -1.17 4.72
CA ILE A 42 1.28 -2.46 4.40
C ILE A 42 0.36 -3.65 4.68
N LEU A 43 -0.35 -3.64 5.82
CA LEU A 43 -1.31 -4.69 6.13
C LEU A 43 -2.46 -4.73 5.12
N ALA A 44 -3.03 -3.56 4.80
CA ALA A 44 -4.13 -3.47 3.85
C ALA A 44 -3.70 -3.93 2.44
N GLU A 45 -2.55 -3.47 1.95
CA GLU A 45 -1.92 -3.89 0.70
C GLU A 45 -1.77 -5.42 0.63
N ALA A 46 -1.11 -6.01 1.61
CA ALA A 46 -0.87 -7.46 1.64
C ALA A 46 -2.17 -8.28 1.63
N LEU A 47 -3.23 -7.78 2.29
CA LEU A 47 -4.54 -8.44 2.30
C LEU A 47 -5.29 -8.25 0.97
N LEU A 48 -5.14 -7.10 0.31
CA LEU A 48 -5.69 -6.84 -1.02
C LEU A 48 -5.06 -7.76 -2.07
N GLU A 49 -3.74 -7.96 -2.04
CA GLU A 49 -3.03 -8.85 -2.98
C GLU A 49 -3.56 -10.29 -2.96
N VAL A 50 -3.94 -10.79 -1.77
CA VAL A 50 -4.50 -12.14 -1.60
C VAL A 50 -6.03 -12.18 -1.71
N ASN A 51 -6.67 -11.10 -2.17
CA ASN A 51 -8.12 -10.99 -2.38
C ASN A 51 -8.95 -11.26 -1.12
N VAL A 52 -8.49 -10.81 0.05
CA VAL A 52 -9.30 -10.83 1.27
C VAL A 52 -10.47 -9.85 1.11
N LYS A 53 -11.63 -10.21 1.65
CA LYS A 53 -12.83 -9.36 1.56
C LYS A 53 -12.64 -8.04 2.31
N ASP A 54 -13.14 -6.96 1.72
CA ASP A 54 -13.05 -5.59 2.24
C ASP A 54 -13.47 -5.47 3.71
N ASP A 55 -14.57 -6.11 4.12
CA ASP A 55 -15.07 -6.10 5.50
C ASP A 55 -14.08 -6.73 6.49
N VAL A 56 -13.31 -7.71 6.04
CA VAL A 56 -12.26 -8.34 6.84
C VAL A 56 -11.04 -7.43 6.92
N ILE A 57 -10.64 -6.79 5.83
CA ILE A 57 -9.51 -5.85 5.80
C ILE A 57 -9.77 -4.69 6.76
N ILE A 58 -10.94 -4.04 6.61
CA ILE A 58 -11.37 -2.93 7.48
C ILE A 58 -11.30 -3.34 8.94
N ARG A 59 -11.93 -4.47 9.30
CA ARG A 59 -11.92 -4.97 10.69
C ARG A 59 -10.51 -5.25 11.23
N LEU A 60 -9.61 -5.79 10.41
CA LEU A 60 -8.24 -6.11 10.84
C LEU A 60 -7.43 -4.82 11.06
N VAL A 61 -7.52 -3.86 10.14
CA VAL A 61 -6.86 -2.57 10.27
C VAL A 61 -7.36 -1.82 11.50
N GLN A 62 -8.68 -1.76 11.73
CA GLN A 62 -9.25 -1.16 12.95
C GLN A 62 -8.74 -1.85 14.22
N LYS A 63 -8.65 -3.19 14.21
CA LYS A 63 -8.25 -3.97 15.39
C LYS A 63 -6.77 -3.76 15.74
N TYR A 64 -5.87 -3.81 14.76
CA TYR A 64 -4.43 -3.80 15.00
C TYR A 64 -3.84 -2.39 15.00
N TYR A 65 -4.44 -1.48 14.24
CA TYR A 65 -3.97 -0.11 14.09
C TYR A 65 -4.97 0.90 14.65
N GLY A 66 -6.01 0.48 15.37
CA GLY A 66 -6.94 1.37 16.11
C GLY A 66 -7.57 2.49 15.28
N LEU A 67 -7.70 2.29 13.96
CA LEU A 67 -8.36 3.23 13.08
C LEU A 67 -9.88 3.16 13.29
N SER A 68 -10.58 4.28 13.08
CA SER A 68 -12.02 4.27 12.90
C SER A 68 -12.41 3.54 11.61
N GLU A 69 -13.69 3.18 11.47
CA GLU A 69 -14.20 2.52 10.26
C GLU A 69 -13.94 3.39 9.02
N ARG A 70 -14.27 4.68 9.11
CA ARG A 70 -14.00 5.67 8.07
C ARG A 70 -12.53 5.75 7.69
N GLU A 71 -11.63 5.82 8.68
CA GLU A 71 -10.18 5.88 8.40
C GLU A 71 -9.67 4.59 7.76
N ALA A 72 -10.17 3.43 8.17
CA ALA A 72 -9.81 2.15 7.57
C ALA A 72 -10.35 2.01 6.13
N GLU A 73 -11.56 2.51 5.86
CA GLU A 73 -12.12 2.58 4.52
C GLU A 73 -11.31 3.53 3.61
N GLU A 74 -11.01 4.74 4.10
CA GLU A 74 -10.21 5.74 3.38
C GLU A 74 -8.82 5.20 3.05
N LEU A 75 -8.17 4.54 4.01
CA LEU A 75 -6.88 3.88 3.82
C LEU A 75 -6.98 2.78 2.76
N MET A 76 -7.92 1.83 2.91
CA MET A 76 -8.08 0.72 1.96
C MET A 76 -8.36 1.22 0.54
N ILE A 77 -9.17 2.27 0.39
CA ILE A 77 -9.43 2.90 -0.90
C ILE A 77 -8.13 3.48 -1.46
N SER A 78 -7.38 4.26 -0.68
CA SER A 78 -6.10 4.84 -1.11
C SER A 78 -5.08 3.78 -1.53
N GLU A 79 -4.96 2.70 -0.77
CA GLU A 79 -4.06 1.59 -1.11
C GLU A 79 -4.45 0.99 -2.46
N ARG A 80 -5.72 0.64 -2.63
CA ARG A 80 -6.23 -0.01 -3.83
C ARG A 80 -6.13 0.85 -5.08
N THR A 81 -6.32 2.17 -4.96
CA THR A 81 -6.51 3.05 -6.11
C THR A 81 -5.30 3.89 -6.47
N ILE A 82 -4.39 4.13 -5.52
CA ILE A 82 -3.22 4.99 -5.70
C ILE A 82 -1.93 4.22 -5.43
N ASN A 83 -1.76 3.68 -4.22
CA ASN A 83 -0.45 3.14 -3.79
C ASN A 83 -0.11 1.84 -4.52
N MET A 84 -1.03 0.89 -4.58
CA MET A 84 -0.83 -0.37 -5.29
C MET A 84 -0.55 -0.14 -6.79
N PRO A 85 -1.34 0.66 -7.54
CA PRO A 85 -0.99 0.99 -8.92
C PRO A 85 0.40 1.65 -9.08
N CYS A 86 0.81 2.51 -8.14
CA CYS A 86 2.16 3.09 -8.15
C CYS A 86 3.24 2.02 -7.93
N GLN A 87 3.08 1.13 -6.95
CA GLN A 87 4.03 0.05 -6.66
C GLN A 87 4.12 -0.97 -7.81
N GLU A 88 2.98 -1.30 -8.42
CA GLU A 88 2.92 -2.17 -9.59
C GLU A 88 3.61 -1.51 -10.80
N LEU A 89 3.43 -0.19 -10.99
CA LEU A 89 4.14 0.59 -12.01
C LEU A 89 5.64 0.64 -11.74
N GLU A 90 6.08 0.89 -10.50
CA GLU A 90 7.49 0.85 -10.12
C GLU A 90 8.10 -0.50 -10.48
N THR A 91 7.42 -1.57 -10.07
CA THR A 91 7.84 -2.95 -10.34
C THR A 91 7.92 -3.22 -11.84
N PHE A 92 6.95 -2.74 -12.62
CA PHE A 92 6.92 -2.86 -14.07
C PHE A 92 8.08 -2.12 -14.74
N LEU A 93 8.35 -0.88 -14.34
CA LEU A 93 9.46 -0.08 -14.86
C LEU A 93 10.81 -0.78 -14.65
N VAL A 94 11.02 -1.34 -13.46
CA VAL A 94 12.25 -2.07 -13.13
C VAL A 94 12.35 -3.38 -13.92
N ARG A 95 11.28 -4.20 -13.90
CA ARG A 95 11.34 -5.57 -14.42
C ARG A 95 11.15 -5.68 -15.93
N SER A 96 10.47 -4.72 -16.55
CA SER A 96 10.06 -4.79 -17.96
C SER A 96 10.69 -3.68 -18.81
N GLU A 97 10.86 -2.48 -18.27
CA GLU A 97 11.40 -1.33 -19.02
C GLU A 97 12.90 -1.09 -18.75
N GLY A 98 13.51 -1.85 -17.82
CA GLY A 98 14.95 -1.83 -17.54
C GLY A 98 15.43 -0.65 -16.69
N TYR A 99 14.52 0.02 -15.97
CA TYR A 99 14.87 1.10 -15.04
C TYR A 99 15.58 0.53 -13.82
N THR A 100 16.50 1.30 -13.24
CA THR A 100 16.90 1.09 -11.84
C THR A 100 15.74 1.44 -10.91
N ARG A 101 15.79 0.94 -9.68
CA ARG A 101 14.75 1.27 -8.67
C ARG A 101 14.66 2.78 -8.44
N ASP A 102 15.80 3.45 -8.31
CA ASP A 102 15.85 4.90 -8.10
C ASP A 102 15.23 5.66 -9.28
N GLU A 103 15.52 5.24 -10.53
CA GLU A 103 14.89 5.85 -11.72
C GLU A 103 13.38 5.63 -11.78
N ALA A 104 12.90 4.46 -11.33
CA ALA A 104 11.47 4.16 -11.30
C ALA A 104 10.73 5.01 -10.26
N VAL A 105 11.29 5.15 -9.05
CA VAL A 105 10.76 6.03 -7.99
C VAL A 105 10.78 7.49 -8.46
N ASP A 106 11.90 7.93 -9.04
CA ASP A 106 12.03 9.27 -9.62
C ASP A 106 11.00 9.53 -10.72
N PHE A 107 10.70 8.53 -11.55
CA PHE A 107 9.68 8.64 -12.58
C PHE A 107 8.30 8.85 -11.97
N ILE A 108 7.92 8.03 -10.98
CA ILE A 108 6.62 8.12 -10.30
C ILE A 108 6.44 9.50 -9.67
N TYR A 109 7.47 10.00 -9.00
CA TYR A 109 7.44 11.32 -8.35
C TYR A 109 7.42 12.46 -9.38
N LYS A 110 8.32 12.46 -10.37
CA LYS A 110 8.42 13.54 -11.38
C LYS A 110 7.19 13.62 -12.29
N LYS A 111 6.49 12.51 -12.48
CA LYS A 111 5.24 12.45 -13.27
C LYS A 111 4.00 12.62 -12.41
N ASP A 112 4.16 12.79 -11.10
CA ASP A 112 3.09 13.00 -10.13
C ASP A 112 1.96 11.97 -10.29
N ILE A 113 2.35 10.70 -10.42
CA ILE A 113 1.41 9.59 -10.66
C ILE A 113 0.31 9.52 -9.59
N PRO A 114 0.59 9.76 -8.30
CA PRO A 114 -0.47 9.80 -7.30
C PRO A 114 -1.56 10.83 -7.61
N ASP A 115 -1.21 12.07 -7.96
CA ASP A 115 -2.20 13.09 -8.31
C ASP A 115 -2.89 12.79 -9.64
N PHE A 116 -2.15 12.30 -10.63
CA PHE A 116 -2.71 11.81 -11.88
C PHE A 116 -3.80 10.75 -11.65
N LEU A 117 -3.57 9.79 -10.75
CA LEU A 117 -4.54 8.76 -10.40
C LEU A 117 -5.71 9.33 -9.58
N ARG A 118 -5.49 10.32 -8.71
CA ARG A 118 -6.57 10.99 -7.96
C ARG A 118 -7.54 11.72 -8.89
N GLU A 119 -7.02 12.36 -9.93
CA GLU A 119 -7.80 13.11 -10.92
C GLU A 119 -8.53 12.19 -11.90
N ASN A 120 -7.94 11.04 -12.25
CA ASN A 120 -8.44 10.13 -13.29
C ASN A 120 -8.84 8.76 -12.71
N LYS A 121 -10.02 8.69 -12.10
CA LYS A 121 -10.52 7.50 -11.38
C LYS A 121 -10.66 6.26 -12.26
N GLU A 122 -10.84 6.43 -13.56
CA GLU A 122 -10.89 5.37 -14.55
C GLU A 122 -9.55 4.63 -14.70
N TYR A 123 -8.44 5.24 -14.26
CA TYR A 123 -7.10 4.68 -14.40
C TYR A 123 -6.69 3.74 -13.25
N TRP A 124 -7.47 3.69 -12.16
CA TRP A 124 -7.19 2.86 -10.98
C TRP A 124 -7.09 1.36 -11.25
N LYS A 125 -7.65 0.89 -12.37
CA LYS A 125 -7.69 -0.54 -12.75
C LYS A 125 -6.86 -0.86 -13.97
N LEU A 126 -6.09 0.11 -14.48
CA LEU A 126 -5.22 -0.14 -15.62
C LEU A 126 -4.06 -1.04 -15.20
N SER A 127 -3.64 -1.91 -16.11
CA SER A 127 -2.37 -2.59 -15.92
C SER A 127 -1.20 -1.59 -15.94
N PRO A 128 -0.06 -1.90 -15.32
CA PRO A 128 1.10 -1.01 -15.29
C PRO A 128 1.56 -0.49 -16.66
N GLY A 129 1.52 -1.35 -17.69
CA GLY A 129 1.89 -0.96 -19.06
C GLY A 129 0.87 -0.01 -19.72
N GLU A 130 -0.41 -0.18 -19.43
CA GLU A 130 -1.48 0.74 -19.88
C GLU A 130 -1.37 2.08 -19.16
N LEU A 131 -1.15 2.06 -17.85
CA LEU A 131 -0.95 3.26 -17.04
C LEU A 131 0.26 4.06 -17.55
N LEU A 132 1.40 3.39 -17.77
CA LEU A 132 2.58 4.03 -18.36
C LEU A 132 2.28 4.67 -19.72
N SER A 133 1.51 3.98 -20.56
CA SER A 133 1.12 4.48 -21.89
C SER A 133 0.23 5.72 -21.81
N LYS A 134 -0.63 5.83 -20.78
CA LYS A 134 -1.47 7.01 -20.54
C LYS A 134 -0.65 8.19 -20.06
N VAL A 135 0.20 7.97 -19.06
CA VAL A 135 1.10 9.01 -18.51
C VAL A 135 2.02 9.59 -19.59
N LYS A 136 2.52 8.77 -20.51
CA LYS A 136 3.36 9.22 -21.64
C LYS A 136 2.59 9.98 -22.72
N LYS A 137 1.26 9.85 -22.81
CA LYS A 137 0.41 10.46 -23.85
C LYS A 137 -0.24 11.78 -23.42
N GLU A 138 -0.44 12.00 -22.13
CA GLU A 138 -1.00 13.24 -21.59
C GLU A 138 0.08 14.34 -21.41
N GLN A 139 1.24 14.16 -22.07
CA GLN A 139 2.34 15.12 -22.22
C GLN A 139 2.64 15.35 -23.70
#